data_AF-A0A8T3PRR4-F1
#
_entry.id   AF-A0A8T3PRR4-F1
#
_cell.length_a   1.000
_cell.length_b   1.000
_cell.length_c   1.000
_cell.angle_alpha   90.00
_cell.angle_beta   90.00
_cell.angle_gamma   90.00
#
_symmetry.space_group_name_H-M   'P 1'
#
loop_
_entity.id
_entity.type
_entity.pdbx_description
1 polymer ?
#
loop_
_entity_poly.entity_id
_entity_poly.type
_entity_poly.pdbx_seq_one_letter_code
_entity_poly.pdbx_strand_id
1 'polypeptide(L)'
;MKTRVTITLDPEVHARAKAVARARRTTVSGLIEAFLRSPDAAGSGGSLVDEMLGCAELRSVEPGRDPLYDALHSRHIARRR
;
A
#
# COMPACT_ATOMS: atom_id res chain seq x y z
N MET A 1 21.87 9.34 -6.23
CA MET A 1 22.25 9.00 -7.63
C MET A 1 21.06 8.30 -8.29
N LYS A 2 20.77 8.54 -9.57
CA LYS A 2 19.68 7.83 -10.28
C LYS A 2 20.22 6.56 -10.94
N THR A 3 19.65 5.40 -10.62
CA THR A 3 19.96 4.13 -11.27
C THR A 3 19.46 4.16 -12.71
N ARG A 4 20.33 3.82 -13.67
CA ARG A 4 19.96 3.74 -15.08
C ARG A 4 19.50 2.32 -15.40
N VAL A 5 18.29 2.20 -15.95
CA VAL A 5 17.70 0.93 -16.36
C VAL A 5 17.30 1.03 -17.83
N THR A 6 17.49 -0.05 -18.58
CA THR A 6 17.02 -0.18 -19.96
C THR A 6 15.86 -1.17 -19.96
N ILE A 7 14.74 -0.78 -20.56
CA ILE A 7 13.57 -1.64 -20.75
C ILE A 7 13.27 -1.74 -22.23
N THR A 8 12.85 -2.91 -22.68
CA THR A 8 12.30 -3.10 -24.02
C THR A 8 10.81 -2.76 -23.97
N LEU A 9 10.37 -1.89 -24.86
CA LEU A 9 8.98 -1.44 -24.96
C LEU A 9 8.52 -1.54 -26.40
N ASP A 10 7.25 -1.88 -26.59
CA ASP A 10 6.60 -1.79 -27.89
C ASP A 10 6.78 -0.37 -28.50
N PRO A 11 7.17 -0.25 -29.78
CA PRO A 11 7.39 1.04 -30.42
C PRO A 11 6.19 1.99 -30.40
N GLU A 12 4.97 1.46 -30.56
CA GLU A 12 3.73 2.25 -30.52
C GLU A 12 3.46 2.78 -29.11
N VAL A 13 3.71 1.95 -28.10
CA VAL A 13 3.59 2.36 -26.70
C VAL A 13 4.61 3.45 -26.36
N HIS A 14 5.84 3.34 -26.86
CA HIS A 14 6.86 4.37 -26.70
C HIS A 14 6.45 5.70 -27.36
N ALA A 15 5.87 5.65 -28.57
CA ALA A 15 5.37 6.83 -29.26
C ALA A 15 4.26 7.53 -28.46
N ARG A 16 3.29 6.76 -27.94
CA ARG A 16 2.22 7.28 -27.08
C ARG A 16 2.77 7.87 -25.79
N ALA A 17 3.71 7.20 -25.14
CA ALA A 17 4.34 7.68 -23.91
C ALA A 17 5.05 9.03 -24.11
N LYS A 18 5.74 9.22 -25.25
CA LYS A 18 6.35 10.50 -25.61
C LYS A 18 5.33 11.62 -25.80
N ALA A 19 4.21 11.33 -26.48
CA ALA A 19 3.14 12.32 -26.69
C ALA A 19 2.55 12.78 -25.35
N VAL A 20 2.26 11.85 -24.45
CA VAL A 20 1.78 12.14 -23.10
C VAL A 20 2.81 12.93 -22.28
N ALA A 21 4.08 12.55 -22.35
CA ALA A 21 5.15 13.24 -21.62
C ALA A 21 5.26 14.70 -22.07
N ARG A 22 5.20 14.95 -23.39
CA ARG A 22 5.20 16.30 -23.96
C ARG A 22 4.00 17.12 -23.50
N ALA A 23 2.79 16.55 -23.57
CA ALA A 23 1.57 17.22 -23.11
C ALA A 23 1.66 17.62 -21.63
N ARG A 24 2.28 16.77 -20.80
CA ARG A 24 2.50 17.00 -19.36
C ARG A 24 3.79 17.75 -19.02
N ARG A 25 4.52 18.27 -20.02
CA ARG A 25 5.81 18.99 -19.87
C ARG A 25 6.84 18.21 -19.03
N THR A 26 6.92 16.90 -19.22
CA THR A 26 7.84 16.00 -18.53
C THR A 26 8.54 15.06 -19.52
N THR A 27 9.36 14.13 -19.02
CA THR A 27 10.01 13.09 -19.81
C THR A 27 9.33 11.74 -19.62
N VAL A 28 9.58 10.77 -20.51
CA VAL A 28 9.07 9.40 -20.35
C VAL A 28 9.58 8.78 -19.04
N SER A 29 10.85 8.99 -18.69
CA SER A 29 11.38 8.56 -17.40
C SER A 29 10.69 9.27 -16.23
N GLY A 30 10.34 10.55 -16.38
CA GLY A 30 9.58 11.31 -15.38
C GLY A 30 8.15 10.80 -15.20
N LEU A 31 7.49 10.37 -16.27
CA LEU A 31 6.19 9.70 -16.20
C LEU A 31 6.28 8.38 -15.45
N ILE A 32 7.26 7.54 -15.80
CA ILE A 32 7.48 6.25 -15.13
C ILE A 32 7.81 6.48 -13.65
N GLU A 33 8.66 7.45 -13.33
CA GLU A 33 9.03 7.80 -11.96
C GLU A 33 7.83 8.32 -11.15
N ALA A 34 6.97 9.14 -11.76
CA ALA A 34 5.73 9.62 -11.13
C ALA A 34 4.74 8.48 -10.91
N PHE A 35 4.62 7.56 -11.87
CA PHE A 35 3.78 6.37 -11.73
C PHE A 35 4.29 5.50 -10.58
N LEU A 36 5.58 5.15 -10.56
CA LEU A 36 6.20 4.34 -9.49
C LEU A 36 6.11 4.97 -8.11
N ARG A 37 6.07 6.30 -8.02
CA ARG A 37 5.86 7.03 -6.76
C ARG A 37 4.38 7.18 -6.38
N SER A 38 3.45 6.90 -7.29
CA SER A 38 2.04 6.90 -6.97
C SER A 38 1.76 5.76 -5.99
N PRO A 39 0.97 5.99 -4.92
CA PRO A 39 0.60 4.95 -3.96
C PRO A 39 -0.05 3.74 -4.66
N ASP A 40 -0.67 3.93 -5.83
CA ASP A 40 -1.26 2.84 -6.61
C ASP A 40 -0.24 1.92 -7.31
N ALA A 41 1.00 2.38 -7.57
CA ALA A 41 2.02 1.56 -8.22
C ALA A 41 2.80 0.71 -7.21
N ALA A 42 2.86 1.15 -5.95
CA ALA A 42 3.07 0.27 -4.83
C ALA A 42 1.75 -0.46 -4.57
N GLY A 43 1.35 -1.36 -5.48
CA GLY A 43 0.19 -2.22 -5.26
C GLY A 43 0.23 -2.70 -3.82
N SER A 44 -0.85 -2.44 -3.06
CA SER A 44 -0.96 -2.63 -1.61
C SER A 44 -0.28 -3.93 -1.20
N GLY A 45 1.01 -3.83 -0.86
CA GLY A 45 1.84 -4.96 -0.49
C GLY A 45 1.67 -5.30 0.98
N GLY A 46 0.86 -4.51 1.70
CA GLY A 46 0.23 -4.96 2.93
C GLY A 46 -0.99 -5.78 2.55
N SER A 47 -1.11 -6.97 3.13
CA SER A 47 -2.37 -7.71 3.10
C SER A 47 -3.50 -6.74 3.49
N LEU A 48 -4.69 -6.82 2.89
CA LEU A 48 -5.87 -6.10 3.40
C LEU A 48 -6.02 -6.30 4.93
N VAL A 49 -5.60 -7.48 5.41
CA VAL A 49 -5.52 -7.82 6.83
C VAL A 49 -4.53 -6.94 7.60
N ASP A 50 -3.39 -6.56 7.03
CA ASP A 50 -2.41 -5.66 7.65
C ASP A 50 -2.93 -4.22 7.74
N GLU A 51 -3.70 -3.75 6.77
CA GLU A 51 -4.37 -2.44 6.85
C GLU A 51 -5.52 -2.45 7.88
N MET A 52 -6.16 -3.60 8.06
CA MET A 52 -7.19 -3.81 9.10
C MET A 52 -6.60 -4.09 10.49
N LEU A 53 -5.31 -4.44 10.59
CA LEU A 53 -4.63 -4.64 11.86
C LEU A 53 -4.27 -3.27 12.48
N GLY A 54 -5.06 -2.85 13.48
CA GLY A 54 -4.83 -1.62 14.24
C GLY A 54 -5.92 -0.55 14.11
N CYS A 55 -6.95 -0.77 13.30
CA CYS A 55 -8.09 0.15 13.17
C CYS A 55 -9.13 0.01 14.30
N ALA A 56 -8.97 -0.97 15.18
CA ALA A 56 -9.77 -1.13 16.38
C ALA A 56 -8.87 -1.57 17.55
N GLU A 57 -8.97 -0.83 18.65
CA GLU A 57 -8.40 -1.23 19.94
C GLU A 57 -9.58 -1.52 20.88
N LEU A 58 -9.49 -2.62 21.64
CA LEU A 58 -10.47 -2.84 22.69
C LEU A 58 -10.28 -1.76 23.76
N ARG A 59 -11.39 -1.14 24.17
CA ARG A 59 -11.37 -0.24 25.31
C ARG A 59 -10.80 -1.00 26.52
N SER A 60 -9.81 -0.41 27.19
CA SER A 60 -9.32 -0.95 28.46
C SER A 60 -10.41 -0.84 29.52
N VAL A 61 -10.78 -1.98 30.10
CA VAL A 61 -11.79 -2.10 31.15
C VAL A 61 -11.19 -2.90 32.30
N GLU A 62 -11.53 -2.54 33.54
CA GLU A 62 -11.15 -3.33 34.72
C GLU A 62 -11.70 -4.76 34.61
N PRO A 63 -10.91 -5.79 34.95
CA PRO A 63 -11.34 -7.19 34.88
C PRO A 63 -12.66 -7.44 35.63
N GLY A 64 -13.60 -8.17 35.03
CA GLY A 64 -14.88 -8.54 35.65
C GLY A 64 -15.99 -7.50 35.52
N ARG A 65 -15.74 -6.34 34.90
CA ARG A 65 -16.74 -5.27 34.71
C ARG A 65 -17.49 -5.38 33.38
N ASP A 66 -16.88 -5.99 32.37
CA ASP A 66 -17.50 -6.24 31.07
C ASP A 66 -17.35 -7.74 30.72
N PRO A 67 -18.42 -8.53 30.90
CA PRO A 67 -18.40 -9.96 30.60
C PRO A 67 -18.08 -10.27 29.13
N LEU A 68 -18.41 -9.36 28.21
CA LEU A 68 -18.11 -9.53 26.79
C LEU A 68 -16.63 -9.29 26.50
N TYR A 69 -16.03 -8.28 27.13
CA TYR A 69 -14.59 -8.02 27.08
C TYR A 69 -13.79 -9.24 27.59
N ASP A 70 -14.16 -9.79 28.75
CA ASP A 70 -13.49 -10.93 29.36
C ASP A 70 -13.57 -12.19 28.46
N ALA A 71 -14.75 -12.44 27.87
CA ALA A 71 -14.95 -13.55 26.93
C ALA A 71 -14.12 -13.39 25.64
N LEU A 72 -14.03 -12.17 25.09
CA LEU A 72 -13.32 -11.91 23.86
C LEU A 72 -11.79 -11.97 24.06
N HIS A 73 -11.31 -11.43 25.19
CA HIS A 73 -9.90 -11.45 25.56
C HIS A 73 -9.38 -12.87 25.84
N SER A 74 -10.14 -13.68 26.58
CA SER A 74 -9.78 -15.08 26.88
C SER A 74 -9.74 -15.97 25.63
N ARG A 75 -10.64 -15.76 24.67
CA ARG A 75 -10.77 -16.62 23.48
C ARG A 75 -9.76 -16.29 22.38
N HIS A 76 -9.45 -15.01 22.17
CA HIS A 76 -8.74 -14.56 20.97
C HIS A 76 -7.43 -13.80 21.22
N ILE A 77 -7.26 -13.13 22.37
CA ILE A 77 -6.10 -12.25 22.61
C ILE A 77 -5.02 -12.96 23.43
N ALA A 78 -5.41 -13.78 24.43
CA ALA A 78 -4.45 -14.55 25.23
C ALA A 78 -3.75 -15.70 24.47
N ARG A 79 -4.15 -15.99 23.22
CA ARG A 79 -3.76 -17.21 22.51
C ARG A 79 -2.69 -17.03 21.42
N ARG A 80 -1.97 -15.90 21.39
CA ARG A 80 -0.75 -15.78 20.58
C ARG A 80 0.45 -16.31 21.38
N ARG A 81 0.80 -17.57 21.14
CA ARG A 81 2.14 -18.13 21.40
C ARG A 81 2.77 -18.47 20.06
#